data_AF-A0A9W6X5P3-F1
#
_entry.id   AF-A0A9W6X5P3-F1
#
_cell.length_a   1.000
_cell.length_b   1.000
_cell.length_c   1.000
_cell.angle_alpha   90.00
_cell.angle_beta   90.00
_cell.angle_gamma   90.00
#
_symmetry.space_group_name_H-M   'P 1'
#
loop_
_entity.id
_entity.type
_entity.pdbx_description
1 polymer ?
#
loop_
_entity_poly.entity_id
_entity_poly.type
_entity_poly.pdbx_seq_one_letter_code
_entity_poly.pdbx_strand_id
1 'polypeptide(L)'
;MDLLNRRGYLSYLMNEKLTMITLNTVPHLPDTSDQPDPFGQFAWLDRILGELQDAGKFAYIAGHIAPIVDSYGGNPQWHIKYIVKYKEIVGKYADVIKAQFFGHVHSVEFRVPVASLDGNDDSFQLLPMYITGSISPLFGNNPSFMVWEYDTETYEVLDYAVYASYIADSDPQLDWKLLFKASEAYGLNSLSLGELSAFVQRAEQNVSLIEDYYWNMKARSPNARPCKDAVCHAKTLCTLKWWTTKGEFLACVDTVQTLADARVYDSNLSPASPIQAVLTASSGSSSSEDDNLATKEVCMTIGATALATVVAVACIALTVYGLRRAGILKNRAQYDTVATL
;
A
#
# COMPACT_ATOMS: atom_id res chain seq x y z
N MET A 1 -0.24 -4.78 -33.25
CA MET A 1 -0.39 -3.30 -33.36
C MET A 1 -1.84 -2.82 -33.31
N ASP A 2 -2.83 -3.51 -33.89
CA ASP A 2 -4.24 -3.03 -33.87
C ASP A 2 -4.83 -2.85 -32.45
N LEU A 3 -4.56 -3.77 -31.51
CA LEU A 3 -4.98 -3.64 -30.11
C LEU A 3 -4.35 -2.43 -29.40
N LEU A 4 -3.04 -2.21 -29.57
CA LEU A 4 -2.35 -1.03 -29.03
C LEU A 4 -3.00 0.25 -29.56
N ASN A 5 -3.20 0.32 -30.88
CA ASN A 5 -3.73 1.51 -31.54
C ASN A 5 -5.20 1.81 -31.15
N ARG A 6 -5.97 0.81 -30.73
CA ARG A 6 -7.40 0.98 -30.39
C ARG A 6 -7.68 1.03 -28.90
N ARG A 7 -6.88 0.35 -28.08
CA ARG A 7 -7.20 0.06 -26.67
C ARG A 7 -6.05 0.36 -25.71
N GLY A 8 -4.82 0.54 -26.21
CA GLY A 8 -3.67 0.95 -25.40
C GLY A 8 -2.99 -0.17 -24.61
N TYR A 9 -3.41 -1.43 -24.75
CA TYR A 9 -2.80 -2.60 -24.12
C TYR A 9 -2.37 -3.62 -25.17
N LEU A 10 -1.34 -4.40 -24.87
CA LEU A 10 -0.83 -5.45 -25.76
C LEU A 10 -0.02 -6.49 -24.99
N SER A 11 0.13 -7.68 -25.58
CA SER A 11 1.13 -8.67 -25.18
C SER A 11 2.16 -8.86 -26.30
N TYR A 12 3.41 -9.14 -25.92
CA TYR A 12 4.48 -9.47 -26.85
C TYR A 12 5.46 -10.46 -26.24
N LEU A 13 6.04 -11.31 -27.09
CA LEU A 13 7.02 -12.31 -26.67
C LEU A 13 8.35 -11.63 -26.33
N MET A 14 8.87 -11.88 -25.13
CA MET A 14 10.23 -11.53 -24.75
C MET A 14 11.21 -12.60 -25.22
N ASN A 15 10.79 -13.87 -25.11
CA ASN A 15 11.44 -15.06 -25.67
C ASN A 15 10.38 -16.16 -25.89
N GLU A 16 10.80 -17.39 -26.15
CA GLU A 16 9.89 -18.51 -26.46
C GLU A 16 8.94 -18.88 -25.30
N LYS A 17 9.33 -18.62 -24.04
CA LYS A 17 8.60 -19.00 -22.82
C LYS A 17 8.08 -17.82 -22.00
N LEU A 18 8.59 -16.61 -22.20
CA LEU A 18 8.19 -15.42 -21.43
C LEU A 18 7.48 -14.40 -22.31
N THR A 19 6.30 -13.97 -21.88
CA THR A 19 5.50 -12.92 -22.51
C THR A 19 5.45 -11.68 -21.61
N MET A 20 5.68 -10.50 -22.19
CA MET A 20 5.38 -9.24 -21.53
C MET A 20 3.95 -8.82 -21.86
N ILE A 21 3.14 -8.59 -20.83
CA ILE A 21 1.76 -8.12 -20.92
C ILE A 21 1.74 -6.69 -20.41
N THR A 22 1.38 -5.75 -21.28
CA THR A 22 1.27 -4.32 -20.91
C THR A 22 -0.20 -3.92 -20.86
N LEU A 23 -0.61 -3.33 -19.74
CA LEU A 23 -1.97 -2.91 -19.47
C LEU A 23 -2.14 -1.41 -19.70
N ASN A 24 -3.28 -1.02 -20.26
CA ASN A 24 -3.76 0.36 -20.25
C ASN A 24 -4.56 0.59 -18.97
N THR A 25 -3.89 1.16 -17.95
CA THR A 25 -4.50 1.30 -16.63
C THR A 25 -5.12 2.67 -16.38
N VAL A 26 -4.97 3.61 -17.32
CA VAL A 26 -5.59 4.96 -17.26
C VAL A 26 -7.12 4.91 -17.16
N PRO A 27 -7.84 4.04 -17.90
CA PRO A 27 -9.31 3.96 -17.83
C PRO A 27 -9.85 3.46 -16.48
N HIS A 28 -8.99 2.99 -15.56
CA HIS A 28 -9.40 2.50 -14.25
C HIS A 28 -9.51 3.60 -13.18
N LEU A 29 -9.03 4.81 -13.48
CA LEU A 29 -9.12 6.02 -12.64
C LEU A 29 -10.41 6.86 -12.85
N PRO A 30 -10.80 7.23 -14.07
CA PRO A 30 -11.98 8.06 -14.28
C PRO A 30 -13.25 7.25 -14.01
N ASP A 31 -14.33 7.97 -13.66
CA ASP A 31 -15.62 7.33 -13.40
C ASP A 31 -16.11 6.61 -14.65
N THR A 32 -15.99 5.30 -14.56
CA THR A 32 -16.38 4.31 -15.55
C THR A 32 -17.36 3.35 -14.89
N SER A 33 -18.15 3.84 -13.92
CA SER A 33 -19.17 3.09 -13.16
C SER A 33 -19.96 2.12 -14.04
N ASP A 34 -20.33 2.56 -15.24
CA ASP A 34 -21.18 1.84 -16.19
C ASP A 34 -20.41 0.85 -17.09
N GLN A 35 -19.08 0.82 -17.00
CA GLN A 35 -18.21 -0.08 -17.76
C GLN A 35 -17.56 -1.11 -16.83
N PRO A 36 -18.08 -2.36 -16.75
CA PRO A 36 -17.48 -3.38 -15.90
C PRO A 36 -16.11 -3.83 -16.40
N ASP A 37 -15.87 -3.76 -17.72
CA ASP A 37 -14.59 -4.11 -18.34
C ASP A 37 -14.21 -3.09 -19.42
N PRO A 38 -13.61 -1.94 -19.05
CA PRO A 38 -13.18 -0.92 -20.00
C PRO A 38 -12.29 -1.52 -21.09
N PHE A 39 -12.71 -1.35 -22.35
CA PHE A 39 -12.05 -1.90 -23.55
C PHE A 39 -11.97 -3.44 -23.61
N GLY A 40 -12.65 -4.19 -22.73
CA GLY A 40 -12.56 -5.65 -22.68
C GLY A 40 -11.18 -6.15 -22.22
N GLN A 41 -10.47 -5.35 -21.43
CA GLN A 41 -9.09 -5.63 -21.01
C GLN A 41 -9.02 -6.76 -19.97
N PHE A 42 -9.96 -6.85 -19.04
CA PHE A 42 -9.97 -7.91 -18.03
C PHE A 42 -10.27 -9.27 -18.66
N ALA A 43 -11.28 -9.36 -19.53
CA ALA A 43 -11.56 -10.57 -20.29
C ALA A 43 -10.38 -10.97 -21.20
N TRP A 44 -9.71 -9.97 -21.79
CA TRP A 44 -8.50 -10.21 -22.58
C TRP A 44 -7.34 -10.73 -21.73
N LEU A 45 -7.11 -10.16 -20.54
CA LEU A 45 -6.05 -10.56 -19.63
C LEU A 45 -6.23 -12.00 -19.12
N ASP A 46 -7.44 -12.34 -18.64
CA ASP A 46 -7.77 -13.71 -18.19
C ASP A 46 -7.53 -14.72 -19.32
N ARG A 47 -7.98 -14.43 -20.54
CA ARG A 47 -7.74 -15.30 -21.70
C ARG A 47 -6.25 -15.48 -22.02
N ILE A 48 -5.46 -14.40 -22.06
CA ILE A 48 -4.02 -14.48 -22.38
C ILE A 48 -3.27 -15.27 -21.31
N LEU A 49 -3.57 -15.06 -20.03
CA LEU A 49 -2.93 -15.81 -18.94
C LEU A 49 -3.30 -17.30 -18.99
N GLY A 50 -4.56 -17.63 -19.28
CA GLY A 50 -4.98 -19.01 -19.52
C GLY A 50 -4.26 -19.66 -20.70
N GLU A 51 -4.13 -18.97 -21.83
CA GLU A 51 -3.38 -19.47 -22.99
C GLU A 51 -1.89 -19.72 -22.67
N LEU A 52 -1.29 -18.88 -21.81
CA LEU A 52 0.09 -19.10 -21.35
C LEU A 52 0.19 -20.28 -20.39
N GLN A 53 -0.78 -20.44 -19.49
CA GLN A 53 -0.85 -21.59 -18.57
C GLN A 53 -0.92 -22.90 -19.34
N ASP A 54 -1.86 -23.01 -20.30
CA ASP A 54 -2.05 -24.20 -21.14
C ASP A 54 -0.79 -24.54 -21.96
N ALA A 55 0.00 -23.52 -22.30
CA ALA A 55 1.24 -23.67 -23.05
C ALA A 55 2.49 -23.89 -22.19
N GLY A 56 2.37 -23.90 -20.85
CA GLY A 56 3.52 -23.98 -19.94
C GLY A 56 4.48 -22.80 -20.06
N LYS A 57 3.93 -21.60 -20.29
CA LYS A 57 4.66 -20.34 -20.48
C LYS A 57 4.36 -19.36 -19.35
N PHE A 58 5.18 -18.32 -19.27
CA PHE A 58 5.18 -17.36 -18.17
C PHE A 58 4.90 -15.94 -18.65
N ALA A 59 4.47 -15.10 -17.70
CA ALA A 59 4.13 -13.71 -17.94
C ALA A 59 4.84 -12.75 -16.98
N TYR A 60 5.30 -11.63 -17.51
CA TYR A 60 5.43 -10.39 -16.74
C TYR A 60 4.27 -9.46 -17.07
N ILE A 61 3.72 -8.81 -16.05
CA ILE A 61 2.68 -7.79 -16.21
C ILE A 61 3.31 -6.43 -15.97
N ALA A 62 3.02 -5.47 -16.83
CA ALA A 62 3.40 -4.07 -16.66
C ALA A 62 2.20 -3.13 -16.87
N GLY A 63 2.15 -2.02 -16.14
CA GLY A 63 1.15 -0.97 -16.34
C GLY A 63 1.62 0.37 -15.80
N HIS A 64 0.92 1.46 -16.10
CA HIS A 64 1.32 2.78 -15.59
C HIS A 64 0.88 2.97 -14.13
N ILE A 65 -0.43 3.07 -13.90
CA ILE A 65 -1.05 3.19 -12.57
C ILE A 65 -1.21 1.80 -11.97
N ALA A 66 -0.75 1.61 -10.73
CA ALA A 66 -0.87 0.36 -9.98
C ALA A 66 -2.27 0.18 -9.36
N PRO A 67 -2.80 -1.06 -9.24
CA PRO A 67 -4.08 -1.34 -8.59
C PRO A 67 -3.96 -1.35 -7.05
N ILE A 68 -3.53 -0.24 -6.45
CA ILE A 68 -3.16 -0.12 -5.03
C ILE A 68 -3.89 1.02 -4.33
N VAL A 69 -3.74 1.09 -3.02
CA VAL A 69 -3.91 2.32 -2.25
C VAL A 69 -2.55 3.04 -2.16
N ASP A 70 -2.49 4.30 -2.58
CA ASP A 70 -1.22 5.04 -2.67
C ASP A 70 -0.55 5.30 -1.30
N SER A 71 0.76 5.54 -1.33
CA SER A 71 1.60 5.78 -0.16
C SER A 71 1.56 7.23 0.37
N TYR A 72 0.84 8.15 -0.27
CA TYR A 72 0.76 9.55 0.13
C TYR A 72 -0.49 9.83 0.98
N GLY A 73 -1.64 9.84 0.31
CA GLY A 73 -2.96 10.17 0.86
C GLY A 73 -3.80 8.95 1.19
N GLY A 74 -3.33 7.75 0.83
CA GLY A 74 -4.07 6.52 1.01
C GLY A 74 -5.30 6.46 0.13
N ASN A 75 -5.27 7.04 -1.08
CA ASN A 75 -6.39 6.94 -2.00
C ASN A 75 -6.21 5.71 -2.92
N PRO A 76 -7.29 4.97 -3.22
CA PRO A 76 -7.24 3.95 -4.25
C PRO A 76 -6.85 4.56 -5.58
N GLN A 77 -5.86 3.97 -6.23
CA GLN A 77 -5.33 4.42 -7.51
C GLN A 77 -6.17 3.91 -8.68
N TRP A 78 -6.98 2.87 -8.48
CA TRP A 78 -8.05 2.47 -9.38
C TRP A 78 -9.38 2.49 -8.61
N HIS A 79 -10.51 2.54 -9.32
CA HIS A 79 -11.78 2.20 -8.69
C HIS A 79 -11.73 0.81 -8.06
N ILE A 80 -12.30 0.67 -6.86
CA ILE A 80 -12.24 -0.55 -6.04
C ILE A 80 -12.66 -1.79 -6.83
N LYS A 81 -13.74 -1.69 -7.65
CA LYS A 81 -14.22 -2.80 -8.49
C LYS A 81 -13.14 -3.35 -9.43
N TYR A 82 -12.25 -2.50 -9.94
CA TYR A 82 -11.18 -2.91 -10.83
C TYR A 82 -9.98 -3.48 -10.08
N ILE A 83 -9.70 -3.00 -8.86
CA ILE A 83 -8.68 -3.63 -8.00
C ILE A 83 -9.11 -5.05 -7.64
N VAL A 84 -10.37 -5.24 -7.24
CA VAL A 84 -10.95 -6.56 -6.95
C VAL A 84 -10.88 -7.44 -8.20
N LYS A 85 -11.34 -6.93 -9.36
CA LYS A 85 -11.34 -7.73 -10.58
C LYS A 85 -9.93 -8.14 -11.03
N TYR A 86 -8.96 -7.24 -10.88
CA TYR A 86 -7.57 -7.54 -11.17
C TYR A 86 -7.02 -8.61 -10.24
N LYS A 87 -7.25 -8.50 -8.93
CA LYS A 87 -6.84 -9.49 -7.91
C LYS A 87 -7.44 -10.87 -8.20
N GLU A 88 -8.72 -10.96 -8.57
CA GLU A 88 -9.36 -12.21 -8.98
C GLU A 88 -8.62 -12.89 -10.13
N ILE A 89 -8.26 -12.12 -11.16
CA ILE A 89 -7.61 -12.66 -12.36
C ILE A 89 -6.17 -13.06 -12.04
N VAL A 90 -5.36 -12.17 -11.47
CA VAL A 90 -3.93 -12.48 -11.25
C VAL A 90 -3.73 -13.56 -10.19
N GLY A 91 -4.62 -13.64 -9.21
CA GLY A 91 -4.56 -14.68 -8.17
C GLY A 91 -4.78 -16.09 -8.74
N LYS A 92 -5.60 -16.24 -9.79
CA LYS A 92 -5.85 -17.52 -10.48
C LYS A 92 -4.64 -18.04 -11.28
N TYR A 93 -3.69 -17.16 -11.63
CA TYR A 93 -2.57 -17.46 -12.53
C TYR A 93 -1.21 -17.22 -11.86
N ALA A 94 -1.11 -17.52 -10.56
CA ALA A 94 0.09 -17.28 -9.75
C ALA A 94 1.31 -18.10 -10.18
N ASP A 95 1.09 -19.24 -10.82
CA ASP A 95 2.11 -20.11 -11.41
C ASP A 95 2.69 -19.55 -12.72
N VAL A 96 1.86 -18.81 -13.48
CA VAL A 96 2.20 -18.20 -14.76
C VAL A 96 2.86 -16.83 -14.58
N ILE A 97 2.31 -16.00 -13.69
CA ILE A 97 2.80 -14.63 -13.49
C ILE A 97 4.08 -14.68 -12.66
N LYS A 98 5.15 -14.08 -13.18
CA LYS A 98 6.47 -14.07 -12.52
C LYS A 98 6.85 -12.71 -11.94
N ALA A 99 6.20 -11.64 -12.42
CA ALA A 99 6.35 -10.31 -11.86
C ALA A 99 5.25 -9.35 -12.32
N GLN A 100 5.03 -8.31 -11.52
CA GLN A 100 4.10 -7.22 -11.79
C GLN A 100 4.80 -5.88 -11.55
N PHE A 101 4.91 -5.06 -12.60
CA PHE A 101 5.65 -3.80 -12.59
C PHE A 101 4.73 -2.62 -12.89
N PHE A 102 4.74 -1.62 -12.01
CA PHE A 102 3.97 -0.40 -12.19
C PHE A 102 4.79 0.86 -11.89
N GLY A 103 4.21 2.03 -12.11
CA GLY A 103 4.81 3.32 -11.82
C GLY A 103 3.80 4.28 -11.20
N HIS A 104 3.68 5.48 -11.78
CA HIS A 104 2.72 6.54 -11.42
C HIS A 104 2.95 7.23 -10.06
N VAL A 105 3.29 6.50 -9.01
CA VAL A 105 3.44 7.04 -7.64
C VAL A 105 4.76 7.82 -7.45
N HIS A 106 5.71 7.70 -8.39
CA HIS A 106 7.04 8.33 -8.32
C HIS A 106 7.81 7.95 -7.03
N SER A 107 7.76 6.67 -6.70
CA SER A 107 8.26 6.15 -5.43
C SER A 107 8.73 4.72 -5.67
N VAL A 108 9.85 4.33 -5.08
CA VAL A 108 10.40 2.97 -5.19
C VAL A 108 9.72 2.09 -4.14
N GLU A 109 8.80 1.24 -4.55
CA GLU A 109 7.98 0.47 -3.60
C GLU A 109 7.81 -0.98 -4.04
N PHE A 110 7.49 -1.83 -3.08
CA PHE A 110 6.90 -3.14 -3.33
C PHE A 110 5.69 -3.30 -2.44
N ARG A 111 4.68 -4.04 -2.90
CA ARG A 111 3.45 -4.31 -2.15
C ARG A 111 3.28 -5.81 -2.02
N VAL A 112 3.24 -6.27 -0.78
CA VAL A 112 3.02 -7.66 -0.39
C VAL A 112 1.53 -7.87 -0.22
N PRO A 113 0.93 -8.87 -0.90
CA PRO A 113 -0.46 -9.27 -0.65
C PRO A 113 -0.72 -9.47 0.84
N VAL A 114 -1.83 -8.90 1.31
CA VAL A 114 -2.36 -9.28 2.62
C VAL A 114 -2.99 -10.65 2.45
N ALA A 115 -2.65 -11.59 3.32
CA ALA A 115 -3.31 -12.88 3.34
C ALA A 115 -4.82 -12.64 3.51
N SER A 116 -5.59 -12.94 2.45
CA SER A 116 -7.04 -12.98 2.57
C SER A 116 -7.42 -14.22 3.36
N LEU A 117 -8.44 -14.08 4.20
CA LEU A 117 -9.15 -15.18 4.86
C LEU A 117 -9.98 -16.03 3.86
N ASP A 118 -9.93 -15.70 2.57
CA ASP A 118 -10.78 -16.29 1.54
C ASP A 118 -10.02 -17.28 0.66
N GLY A 119 -10.40 -18.55 0.79
CA GLY A 119 -10.31 -19.56 -0.28
C GLY A 119 -9.32 -20.69 -0.03
N ASN A 120 -9.85 -21.85 0.36
CA ASN A 120 -9.18 -23.17 0.38
C ASN A 120 -8.83 -23.70 -1.04
N ASP A 121 -8.53 -22.83 -2.00
CA ASP A 121 -8.09 -23.24 -3.33
C ASP A 121 -6.58 -23.12 -3.41
N ASP A 122 -5.89 -24.26 -3.44
CA ASP A 122 -4.43 -24.35 -3.50
C ASP A 122 -3.84 -23.61 -4.72
N SER A 123 -4.66 -23.31 -5.75
CA SER A 123 -4.22 -22.60 -6.95
C SER A 123 -4.32 -21.07 -6.89
N PHE A 124 -5.07 -20.51 -5.94
CA PHE A 124 -5.24 -19.06 -5.82
C PHE A 124 -4.15 -18.44 -4.94
N GLN A 125 -3.31 -17.60 -5.52
CA GLN A 125 -2.29 -16.87 -4.76
C GLN A 125 -2.00 -15.51 -5.38
N LEU A 126 -2.16 -14.44 -4.61
CA LEU A 126 -1.67 -13.13 -5.03
C LEU A 126 -0.14 -13.09 -4.91
N LEU A 127 0.49 -12.45 -5.88
CA LEU A 127 1.93 -12.24 -5.92
C LEU A 127 2.29 -10.80 -5.53
N PRO A 128 3.50 -10.56 -5.01
CA PRO A 128 4.04 -9.22 -4.83
C PRO A 128 3.98 -8.41 -6.13
N MET A 129 3.90 -7.10 -5.96
CA MET A 129 4.04 -6.15 -7.06
C MET A 129 5.08 -5.09 -6.73
N TYR A 130 5.62 -4.48 -7.78
CA TYR A 130 6.68 -3.49 -7.67
C TYR A 130 6.28 -2.19 -8.34
N ILE A 131 6.54 -1.09 -7.67
CA ILE A 131 6.33 0.27 -8.16
C ILE A 131 7.69 0.90 -8.37
N THR A 132 7.95 1.29 -9.60
CA THR A 132 9.23 1.90 -10.00
C THR A 132 9.25 3.38 -9.66
N GLY A 133 10.43 3.85 -9.24
CA GLY A 133 10.71 5.28 -9.08
C GLY A 133 10.52 6.08 -10.37
N SER A 134 10.66 7.39 -10.30
CA SER A 134 10.49 8.27 -11.46
C SER A 134 11.75 9.05 -11.76
N ILE A 135 11.96 9.32 -13.06
CA ILE A 135 12.96 10.30 -13.51
C ILE A 135 12.55 11.72 -13.09
N SER A 136 11.24 11.99 -13.02
CA SER A 136 10.75 13.30 -12.59
C SER A 136 10.86 13.44 -11.05
N PRO A 137 11.48 14.52 -10.53
CA PRO A 137 11.57 14.78 -9.09
C PRO A 137 10.33 15.47 -8.50
N LEU A 138 9.21 15.53 -9.25
CA LEU A 138 8.03 16.34 -8.92
C LEU A 138 7.49 16.14 -7.49
N PHE A 139 7.61 14.93 -6.93
CA PHE A 139 7.10 14.58 -5.60
C PHE A 139 8.19 14.55 -4.51
N GLY A 140 9.30 15.25 -4.75
CA GLY A 140 10.41 15.33 -3.79
C GLY A 140 11.25 14.06 -3.73
N ASN A 141 11.15 13.17 -4.73
CA ASN A 141 12.07 12.08 -4.95
C ASN A 141 13.29 12.55 -5.77
N ASN A 142 14.40 11.83 -5.67
CA ASN A 142 15.47 11.97 -6.64
C ASN A 142 15.03 11.29 -7.95
N PRO A 143 15.47 11.78 -9.12
CA PRO A 143 15.39 11.02 -10.36
C PRO A 143 15.98 9.64 -10.16
N SER A 144 15.22 8.61 -10.52
CA SER A 144 15.61 7.22 -10.32
C SER A 144 15.06 6.31 -11.39
N PHE A 145 15.79 5.21 -11.65
CA PHE A 145 15.32 4.07 -12.41
C PHE A 145 15.74 2.77 -11.71
N MET A 146 15.09 1.67 -12.09
CA MET A 146 15.35 0.35 -11.50
C MET A 146 15.87 -0.61 -12.57
N VAL A 147 16.83 -1.43 -12.18
CA VAL A 147 17.35 -2.55 -12.96
C VAL A 147 16.98 -3.83 -12.24
N TRP A 148 16.35 -4.76 -12.95
CA TRP A 148 15.84 -6.00 -12.40
C TRP A 148 16.75 -7.16 -12.79
N GLU A 149 17.08 -8.00 -11.82
CA GLU A 149 17.77 -9.27 -12.03
C GLU A 149 16.73 -10.39 -12.00
N TYR A 150 16.80 -11.32 -12.95
CA TYR A 150 15.84 -12.42 -13.05
C TYR A 150 16.55 -13.70 -13.49
N ASP A 151 15.99 -14.83 -13.08
CA ASP A 151 16.47 -16.15 -13.45
C ASP A 151 16.00 -16.52 -14.87
N THR A 152 16.91 -16.92 -15.75
CA THR A 152 16.58 -17.15 -17.16
C THR A 152 15.85 -18.47 -17.44
N GLU A 153 15.77 -19.37 -16.46
CA GLU A 153 15.11 -20.67 -16.58
C GLU A 153 13.70 -20.65 -15.98
N THR A 154 13.57 -20.08 -14.78
CA THR A 154 12.32 -19.98 -14.01
C THR A 154 11.57 -18.68 -14.26
N TYR A 155 12.27 -17.65 -14.74
CA TYR A 155 11.79 -16.28 -14.93
C TYR A 155 11.38 -15.58 -13.63
N GLU A 156 11.75 -16.11 -12.47
CA GLU A 156 11.57 -15.44 -11.19
C GLU A 156 12.47 -14.20 -11.11
N VAL A 157 11.93 -13.11 -10.54
CA VAL A 157 12.74 -11.92 -10.26
C VAL A 157 13.53 -12.15 -8.98
N LEU A 158 14.85 -12.02 -9.08
CA LEU A 158 15.79 -12.36 -8.01
C LEU A 158 16.11 -11.15 -7.13
N ASP A 159 16.31 -9.98 -7.73
CA ASP A 159 16.65 -8.74 -7.04
C ASP A 159 16.33 -7.51 -7.90
N TYR A 160 16.38 -6.32 -7.31
CA TYR A 160 16.42 -5.06 -8.04
C TYR A 160 17.48 -4.11 -7.50
N ALA A 161 18.11 -3.39 -8.42
CA ALA A 161 19.04 -2.30 -8.14
C ALA A 161 18.39 -0.97 -8.51
N VAL A 162 18.41 -0.01 -7.58
CA VAL A 162 17.94 1.36 -7.84
C VAL A 162 19.14 2.22 -8.18
N TYR A 163 19.08 2.88 -9.32
CA TYR A 163 20.01 3.93 -9.70
C TYR A 163 19.33 5.26 -9.55
N ALA A 164 20.02 6.25 -8.99
CA ALA A 164 19.49 7.58 -8.81
C ALA A 164 20.54 8.63 -9.14
N SER A 165 20.06 9.82 -9.48
CA SER A 165 20.89 11.01 -9.59
C SER A 165 20.47 12.01 -8.53
N TYR A 166 21.45 12.66 -7.92
CA TYR A 166 21.20 13.70 -6.94
C TYR A 166 21.00 15.03 -7.67
N ILE A 167 19.78 15.57 -7.64
CA ILE A 167 19.54 16.93 -8.15
C ILE A 167 19.57 17.89 -6.96
N ALA A 168 20.61 18.72 -6.91
CA ALA A 168 20.58 19.96 -6.17
C ALA A 168 20.21 21.12 -7.10
N ASP A 169 19.48 22.10 -6.57
CA ASP A 169 19.06 23.30 -7.31
C ASP A 169 20.25 24.08 -7.92
N SER A 170 21.46 23.90 -7.38
CA SER A 170 22.66 24.63 -7.78
C SER A 170 23.52 23.96 -8.86
N ASP A 171 23.36 22.65 -9.13
CA ASP A 171 24.15 21.93 -10.14
C ASP A 171 23.37 20.73 -10.71
N PRO A 172 22.59 20.92 -11.79
CA PRO A 172 21.65 19.92 -12.31
C PRO A 172 22.32 18.86 -13.19
N GLN A 173 23.52 18.38 -12.81
CA GLN A 173 24.17 17.30 -13.56
C GLN A 173 23.57 15.93 -13.21
N LEU A 174 23.20 15.18 -14.26
CA LEU A 174 22.73 13.81 -14.12
C LEU A 174 23.92 12.85 -13.96
N ASP A 175 24.37 12.67 -12.73
CA ASP A 175 25.34 11.65 -12.33
C ASP A 175 24.60 10.43 -11.76
N TRP A 176 24.31 9.43 -12.60
CA TRP A 176 23.57 8.23 -12.22
C TRP A 176 24.47 7.26 -11.44
N LYS A 177 24.11 6.99 -10.19
CA LYS A 177 24.84 6.06 -9.32
C LYS A 177 23.94 4.97 -8.79
N LEU A 178 24.52 3.79 -8.60
CA LEU A 178 23.86 2.74 -7.83
C LEU A 178 23.59 3.27 -6.42
N LEU A 179 22.32 3.26 -6.02
CA LEU A 179 21.87 3.75 -4.74
C LEU A 179 21.79 2.62 -3.71
N PHE A 180 21.12 1.53 -4.09
CA PHE A 180 21.03 0.29 -3.32
C PHE A 180 20.53 -0.87 -4.17
N LYS A 181 20.79 -2.09 -3.69
CA LYS A 181 20.08 -3.30 -4.11
C LYS A 181 19.10 -3.73 -3.02
N ALA A 182 17.95 -4.29 -3.41
CA ALA A 182 16.92 -4.68 -2.44
C ALA A 182 17.44 -5.77 -1.49
N SER A 183 18.18 -6.75 -2.02
CA SER A 183 18.84 -7.80 -1.24
C SER A 183 19.70 -7.25 -0.10
N GLU A 184 20.58 -6.30 -0.42
CA GLU A 184 21.49 -5.67 0.53
C GLU A 184 20.76 -4.73 1.51
N ALA A 185 19.86 -3.89 1.00
CA ALA A 185 19.16 -2.90 1.82
C ALA A 185 18.19 -3.51 2.82
N TYR A 186 17.61 -4.66 2.50
CA TYR A 186 16.51 -5.26 3.27
C TYR A 186 16.84 -6.63 3.87
N GLY A 187 18.06 -7.15 3.64
CA GLY A 187 18.42 -8.51 4.05
C GLY A 187 17.58 -9.56 3.32
N LEU A 188 17.42 -9.35 2.00
CA LEU A 188 16.75 -10.16 0.99
C LEU A 188 17.55 -11.40 0.54
N ASN A 189 17.07 -12.64 0.67
CA ASN A 189 17.66 -13.75 -0.12
C ASN A 189 17.02 -13.89 -1.50
N SER A 190 15.77 -13.44 -1.65
CA SER A 190 15.03 -13.38 -2.91
C SER A 190 13.90 -12.36 -2.79
N LEU A 191 13.23 -12.06 -3.89
CA LEU A 191 11.99 -11.28 -3.89
C LEU A 191 10.72 -12.14 -3.86
N SER A 192 10.83 -13.40 -3.41
CA SER A 192 9.67 -14.29 -3.26
C SER A 192 8.65 -13.73 -2.25
N LEU A 193 7.40 -14.16 -2.38
CA LEU A 193 6.34 -13.77 -1.44
C LEU A 193 6.72 -14.07 0.02
N GLY A 194 7.35 -15.22 0.26
CA GLY A 194 7.79 -15.63 1.60
C GLY A 194 8.83 -14.68 2.19
N GLU A 195 9.88 -14.37 1.44
CA GLU A 195 10.95 -13.46 1.90
C GLU A 195 10.44 -12.04 2.11
N LEU A 196 9.61 -11.51 1.20
CA LEU A 196 9.03 -10.17 1.36
C LEU A 196 8.03 -10.12 2.53
N SER A 197 7.24 -11.18 2.75
CA SER A 197 6.36 -11.28 3.91
C SER A 197 7.15 -11.32 5.23
N ALA A 198 8.26 -12.07 5.26
CA ALA A 198 9.17 -12.10 6.40
C ALA A 198 9.80 -10.72 6.65
N PHE A 199 10.17 -9.98 5.60
CA PHE A 199 10.62 -8.59 5.74
C PHE A 199 9.55 -7.70 6.38
N VAL A 200 8.30 -7.79 5.95
CA VAL A 200 7.21 -7.02 6.55
C VAL A 200 7.09 -7.32 8.05
N GLN A 201 7.14 -8.60 8.44
CA GLN A 201 7.13 -9.00 9.85
C GLN A 201 8.33 -8.45 10.64
N ARG A 202 9.53 -8.41 10.05
CA ARG A 202 10.70 -7.78 10.66
C ARG A 202 10.49 -6.27 10.84
N ALA A 203 9.93 -5.59 9.82
CA ALA A 203 9.67 -4.16 9.85
C ALA A 203 8.63 -3.79 10.93
N GLU A 204 7.62 -4.64 11.18
CA GLU A 204 6.62 -4.44 12.25
C GLU A 204 7.25 -4.29 13.65
N GLN A 205 8.48 -4.80 13.86
CA GLN A 205 9.19 -4.72 15.14
C GLN A 205 10.44 -3.83 15.10
N ASN A 206 10.76 -3.22 13.96
CA ASN A 206 12.01 -2.47 13.76
C ASN A 206 11.75 -1.13 13.07
N VAL A 207 11.65 -0.07 13.87
CA VAL A 207 11.43 1.30 13.38
C VAL A 207 12.54 1.75 12.44
N SER A 208 13.81 1.43 12.72
CA SER A 208 14.91 1.81 11.82
C SER A 208 14.76 1.20 10.44
N LEU A 209 14.28 -0.05 10.35
CA LEU A 209 14.03 -0.69 9.06
C LEU A 209 12.88 -0.02 8.27
N ILE A 210 11.86 0.49 8.98
CA ILE A 210 10.79 1.29 8.38
C ILE A 210 11.35 2.61 7.84
N GLU A 211 12.20 3.30 8.62
CA GLU A 211 12.82 4.55 8.20
C GLU A 211 13.75 4.37 7.00
N ASP A 212 14.56 3.30 6.99
CA ASP A 212 15.43 2.95 5.88
C ASP A 212 14.61 2.64 4.61
N TYR A 213 13.53 1.88 4.74
CA TYR A 213 12.60 1.62 3.64
C TYR A 213 11.98 2.92 3.11
N TYR A 214 11.44 3.78 3.98
CA TYR A 214 10.89 5.07 3.59
C TYR A 214 11.92 5.92 2.84
N TRP A 215 13.16 5.97 3.33
CA TRP A 215 14.21 6.74 2.71
C TRP A 215 14.55 6.23 1.30
N ASN A 216 14.59 4.91 1.14
CA ASN A 216 14.77 4.26 -0.15
C ASN A 216 13.58 4.49 -1.10
N MET A 217 12.33 4.51 -0.60
CA MET A 217 11.14 4.84 -1.40
C MET A 217 11.27 6.19 -2.11
N LYS A 218 11.92 7.15 -1.47
CA LYS A 218 12.14 8.51 -1.99
C LYS A 218 13.44 8.64 -2.80
N ALA A 219 14.05 7.52 -3.19
CA ALA A 219 15.35 7.47 -3.84
C ALA A 219 16.40 8.29 -3.06
N ARG A 220 16.31 8.25 -1.71
CA ARG A 220 17.18 8.97 -0.76
C ARG A 220 17.27 10.47 -1.03
N SER A 221 16.16 11.09 -1.41
CA SER A 221 16.13 12.51 -1.73
C SER A 221 16.15 13.39 -0.49
N PRO A 222 17.04 14.40 -0.39
CA PRO A 222 17.03 15.37 0.70
C PRO A 222 15.76 16.22 0.74
N ASN A 223 15.02 16.26 -0.37
CA ASN A 223 13.76 17.00 -0.49
C ASN A 223 12.57 16.24 0.13
N ALA A 224 12.74 14.95 0.42
CA ALA A 224 11.73 14.18 1.14
C ALA A 224 11.74 14.55 2.63
N ARG A 225 10.55 14.72 3.20
CA ARG A 225 10.42 14.94 4.65
C ARG A 225 10.95 13.72 5.41
N PRO A 226 11.76 13.89 6.47
CA PRO A 226 12.20 12.78 7.30
C PRO A 226 11.00 12.04 7.91
N CYS A 227 11.04 10.71 7.88
CA CYS A 227 10.05 9.86 8.55
C CYS A 227 10.49 9.62 9.99
N LYS A 228 9.98 10.44 10.93
CA LYS A 228 10.40 10.40 12.34
C LYS A 228 9.26 10.32 13.34
N ASP A 229 8.03 10.57 12.90
CA ASP A 229 6.84 10.50 13.73
C ASP A 229 6.09 9.16 13.55
N ALA A 230 5.29 8.82 14.55
CA ALA A 230 4.52 7.57 14.58
C ALA A 230 3.54 7.44 13.41
N VAL A 231 3.01 8.56 12.90
CA VAL A 231 2.10 8.57 11.74
C VAL A 231 2.85 8.12 10.49
N CYS A 232 4.06 8.64 10.27
CA CYS A 232 4.89 8.27 9.14
C CYS A 232 5.34 6.81 9.22
N HIS A 233 5.76 6.35 10.40
CA HIS A 233 6.14 4.95 10.60
C HIS A 233 4.96 4.02 10.30
N ALA A 234 3.78 4.31 10.85
CA ALA A 234 2.57 3.52 10.61
C ALA A 234 2.16 3.50 9.13
N LYS A 235 2.13 4.66 8.47
CA LYS A 235 1.83 4.75 7.04
C LYS A 235 2.83 3.99 6.18
N THR A 236 4.11 4.09 6.47
CA THR A 236 5.17 3.40 5.73
C THR A 236 5.05 1.88 5.89
N LEU A 237 4.85 1.41 7.13
CA LEU A 237 4.65 -0.01 7.41
C LEU A 237 3.40 -0.54 6.71
N CYS A 238 2.27 0.14 6.81
CA CYS A 238 1.04 -0.28 6.14
C CYS A 238 1.15 -0.17 4.62
N THR A 239 1.97 0.74 4.08
CA THR A 239 2.22 0.85 2.64
C THR A 239 2.88 -0.41 2.07
N LEU A 240 3.67 -1.16 2.84
CA LEU A 240 4.27 -2.42 2.38
C LEU A 240 3.22 -3.49 2.00
N LYS A 241 1.97 -3.33 2.42
CA LYS A 241 0.86 -4.25 2.18
C LYS A 241 0.00 -3.82 0.99
N TRP A 242 -0.54 -4.77 0.23
CA TRP A 242 -1.38 -4.53 -0.95
C TRP A 242 -2.88 -4.47 -0.59
N TRP A 243 -3.34 -3.28 -0.23
CA TRP A 243 -4.74 -3.01 0.12
C TRP A 243 -5.66 -2.85 -1.08
N THR A 244 -6.94 -3.14 -0.87
CA THR A 244 -8.01 -2.92 -1.86
C THR A 244 -8.71 -1.59 -1.60
N THR A 245 -8.97 -1.26 -0.34
CA THR A 245 -9.74 -0.07 0.04
C THR A 245 -8.95 0.87 0.95
N LYS A 246 -9.31 2.15 0.90
CA LYS A 246 -8.79 3.15 1.84
C LYS A 246 -9.10 2.79 3.30
N GLY A 247 -10.26 2.20 3.56
CA GLY A 247 -10.67 1.80 4.91
C GLY A 247 -9.73 0.74 5.49
N GLU A 248 -9.36 -0.28 4.72
CA GLU A 248 -8.40 -1.31 5.15
C GLU A 248 -7.03 -0.71 5.46
N PHE A 249 -6.53 0.16 4.58
CA PHE A 249 -5.26 0.85 4.78
C PHE A 249 -5.27 1.70 6.06
N LEU A 250 -6.32 2.49 6.27
CA LEU A 250 -6.44 3.33 7.47
C LEU A 250 -6.61 2.48 8.74
N ALA A 251 -7.35 1.38 8.70
CA ALA A 251 -7.46 0.47 9.83
C ALA A 251 -6.09 -0.12 10.23
N CYS A 252 -5.23 -0.45 9.27
CA CYS A 252 -3.84 -0.83 9.54
C CYS A 252 -3.09 0.31 10.23
N VAL A 253 -3.17 1.53 9.69
CA VAL A 253 -2.46 2.69 10.23
C VAL A 253 -2.90 2.97 11.67
N ASP A 254 -4.20 3.02 11.94
CA ASP A 254 -4.76 3.27 13.27
C ASP A 254 -4.34 2.17 14.27
N THR A 255 -4.33 0.91 13.84
CA THR A 255 -3.88 -0.23 14.67
C THR A 255 -2.40 -0.10 15.04
N VAL A 256 -1.54 0.20 14.06
CA VAL A 256 -0.10 0.35 14.31
C VAL A 256 0.19 1.53 15.24
N GLN A 257 -0.51 2.65 15.06
CA GLN A 257 -0.37 3.81 15.95
C GLN A 257 -0.81 3.48 17.38
N THR A 258 -1.95 2.82 17.55
CA THR A 258 -2.46 2.42 18.87
C THR A 258 -1.49 1.49 19.59
N LEU A 259 -0.88 0.53 18.88
CA LEU A 259 0.12 -0.37 19.44
C LEU A 259 1.43 0.36 19.81
N ALA A 260 1.84 1.36 19.02
CA ALA A 260 3.01 2.18 19.34
C ALA A 260 2.77 3.00 20.61
N ASP A 261 1.60 3.63 20.74
CA ASP A 261 1.23 4.43 21.92
C ASP A 261 1.17 3.55 23.19
N ALA A 262 0.63 2.33 23.08
CA ALA A 262 0.60 1.37 24.19
C ALA A 262 2.00 0.94 24.64
N ARG A 263 2.95 0.73 23.71
CA ARG A 263 4.36 0.41 24.04
C ARG A 263 5.07 1.58 24.72
N VAL A 264 4.79 2.81 24.30
CA VAL A 264 5.33 4.01 24.96
C VAL A 264 4.79 4.11 26.39
N TYR A 265 3.50 3.84 26.59
CA TYR A 265 2.89 3.82 27.92
C TYR A 265 3.52 2.76 28.84
N ASP A 266 3.71 1.53 28.34
CA ASP A 266 4.34 0.43 29.09
C ASP A 266 5.83 0.71 29.40
N SER A 267 6.57 1.33 28.46
CA SER A 267 7.97 1.74 28.68
C SER A 267 8.14 2.87 29.70
N ASN A 268 7.09 3.67 29.93
CA ASN A 268 7.07 4.75 30.92
C ASN A 268 6.62 4.28 32.32
N LEU A 269 6.08 3.06 32.44
CA LEU A 269 5.89 2.39 33.71
C LEU A 269 7.22 1.74 34.12
N SER A 270 7.90 2.34 35.10
CA SER A 270 9.14 1.76 35.66
C SER A 270 8.88 0.34 36.19
N PRO A 271 9.83 -0.60 36.02
CA PRO A 271 9.74 -1.89 36.70
C PRO A 271 9.96 -1.63 38.19
N ALA A 272 8.90 -1.71 38.99
CA ALA A 272 9.07 -1.83 40.44
C ALA A 272 9.97 -3.06 40.71
N SER A 273 11.09 -2.85 41.41
CA SER A 273 12.05 -3.91 41.72
C SER A 273 11.40 -5.11 42.42
N PRO A 274 11.87 -6.34 42.17
CA PRO A 274 11.32 -7.53 42.80
C PRO A 274 11.93 -7.73 44.19
N ILE A 275 11.15 -7.50 45.25
CA ILE A 275 11.43 -8.07 46.58
C ILE A 275 10.13 -8.63 47.18
N GLN A 276 9.99 -9.95 47.03
CA GLN A 276 9.56 -10.91 48.06
C GLN A 276 8.26 -10.63 48.84
N ALA A 277 7.21 -11.34 48.46
CA ALA A 277 6.24 -11.88 49.43
C ALA A 277 5.91 -13.33 49.04
N VAL A 278 6.34 -14.22 49.91
CA VAL A 278 6.19 -15.67 49.88
C VAL A 278 4.76 -16.07 50.24
N LEU A 279 4.26 -17.08 49.51
CA LEU A 279 3.24 -18.08 49.86
C LEU A 279 2.10 -17.65 50.80
N THR A 280 0.87 -17.69 50.27
CA THR A 280 -0.22 -18.46 50.90
C THR A 280 -1.23 -18.85 49.83
N ALA A 281 -1.35 -20.15 49.60
CA ALA A 281 -2.46 -20.72 48.85
C ALA A 281 -3.66 -20.88 49.79
N SER A 282 -4.84 -20.42 49.38
CA SER A 282 -6.11 -21.03 49.78
C SER A 282 -7.23 -20.67 48.81
N SER A 283 -7.72 -21.71 48.13
CA SER A 283 -9.11 -21.97 47.72
C SER A 283 -10.16 -20.85 47.89
N GLY A 284 -10.89 -20.52 46.82
CA GLY A 284 -12.14 -19.76 46.92
C GLY A 284 -12.84 -19.55 45.57
N SER A 285 -13.98 -20.22 45.42
CA SER A 285 -15.05 -20.13 44.41
C SER A 285 -15.23 -18.86 43.57
N SER A 286 -15.69 -19.11 42.33
CA SER A 286 -16.39 -18.20 41.42
C SER A 286 -17.48 -17.35 42.09
N SER A 287 -17.51 -16.04 41.80
CA SER A 287 -18.72 -15.24 41.95
C SER A 287 -18.77 -14.05 40.95
N SER A 288 -20.00 -13.67 40.63
CA SER A 288 -20.48 -12.90 39.49
C SER A 288 -20.37 -11.37 39.63
N GLU A 289 -19.22 -10.84 40.04
CA GLU A 289 -19.05 -9.39 40.23
C GLU A 289 -18.28 -8.67 39.10
N ASP A 290 -17.47 -9.38 38.31
CA ASP A 290 -16.64 -8.78 37.26
C ASP A 290 -17.43 -8.31 36.02
N ASP A 291 -18.57 -8.95 35.70
CA ASP A 291 -19.41 -8.58 34.54
C ASP A 291 -20.08 -7.20 34.70
N ASN A 292 -20.36 -6.77 35.92
CA ASN A 292 -21.03 -5.49 36.18
C ASN A 292 -20.07 -4.29 36.10
N LEU A 293 -18.77 -4.49 36.34
CA LEU A 293 -17.78 -3.43 36.27
C LEU A 293 -17.39 -3.14 34.80
N ALA A 294 -17.17 -4.19 34.01
CA ALA A 294 -16.90 -4.08 32.58
C ALA A 294 -18.07 -3.42 31.81
N THR A 295 -19.30 -3.79 32.13
CA THR A 295 -20.50 -3.22 31.48
C THR A 295 -20.66 -1.72 31.80
N LYS A 296 -20.32 -1.28 33.02
CA LYS A 296 -20.36 0.14 33.39
C LYS A 296 -19.28 0.96 32.69
N GLU A 297 -18.07 0.43 32.55
CA GLU A 297 -16.98 1.12 31.84
C GLU A 297 -17.24 1.25 30.34
N VAL A 298 -17.82 0.21 29.72
CA VAL A 298 -18.24 0.25 28.30
C VAL A 298 -19.36 1.28 28.10
N CYS A 299 -20.38 1.31 28.95
CA CYS A 299 -21.47 2.30 28.85
C CYS A 299 -20.98 3.74 29.08
N MET A 300 -20.05 3.98 30.01
CA MET A 300 -19.47 5.31 30.21
C MET A 300 -18.63 5.77 29.00
N THR A 301 -17.87 4.85 28.39
CA THR A 301 -17.05 5.14 27.21
C THR A 301 -17.91 5.46 25.98
N ILE A 302 -18.99 4.69 25.77
CA ILE A 302 -19.97 4.95 24.69
C ILE A 302 -20.70 6.28 24.94
N GLY A 303 -21.08 6.57 26.18
CA GLY A 303 -21.73 7.85 26.53
C GLY A 303 -20.83 9.06 26.30
N ALA A 304 -19.55 8.96 26.68
CA ALA A 304 -18.58 10.03 26.48
C ALA A 304 -18.27 10.29 24.99
N THR A 305 -18.14 9.24 24.18
CA THR A 305 -17.89 9.35 22.73
C THR A 305 -19.11 9.90 21.97
N ALA A 306 -20.33 9.51 22.35
CA ALA A 306 -21.56 10.07 21.79
C ALA A 306 -21.73 11.56 22.13
N LEU A 307 -21.41 11.97 23.36
CA LEU A 307 -21.47 13.37 23.76
C LEU A 307 -20.41 14.21 23.02
N ALA A 308 -19.19 13.70 22.89
CA ALA A 308 -18.11 14.37 22.16
C ALA A 308 -18.45 14.57 20.67
N THR A 309 -19.08 13.58 20.02
CA THR A 309 -19.53 13.71 18.63
C THR A 309 -20.66 14.72 18.47
N VAL A 310 -21.64 14.75 19.39
CA VAL A 310 -22.71 15.75 19.36
C VAL A 310 -22.16 17.17 19.53
N VAL A 311 -21.21 17.38 20.45
CA VAL A 311 -20.56 18.67 20.66
C VAL A 311 -19.75 19.08 19.42
N ALA A 312 -18.98 18.16 18.81
CA ALA A 312 -18.22 18.45 17.60
C ALA A 312 -19.13 18.85 16.43
N VAL A 313 -20.24 18.12 16.22
CA VAL A 313 -21.22 18.45 15.18
C VAL A 313 -21.88 19.81 15.43
N ALA A 314 -22.21 20.13 16.68
CA ALA A 314 -22.75 21.43 17.05
C ALA A 314 -21.75 22.57 16.81
N CYS A 315 -20.47 22.38 17.17
CA CYS A 315 -19.40 23.34 16.90
C CYS A 315 -19.20 23.56 15.39
N ILE A 316 -19.21 22.50 14.59
CA ILE A 316 -19.11 22.59 13.13
C ILE A 316 -20.33 23.33 12.57
N ALA A 317 -21.54 23.00 13.00
CA ALA A 317 -22.76 23.65 12.55
C ALA A 317 -22.79 25.15 12.87
N LEU A 318 -22.38 25.52 14.09
CA LEU A 318 -22.29 26.92 14.52
C LEU A 318 -21.20 27.68 13.75
N THR A 319 -20.06 27.04 13.49
CA THR A 319 -18.96 27.63 12.69
C THR A 319 -19.41 27.85 11.25
N VAL A 320 -20.04 26.85 10.62
CA VAL A 320 -20.60 26.96 9.26
C VAL A 320 -21.68 28.03 9.19
N TYR A 321 -22.54 28.13 10.20
CA TYR A 321 -23.56 29.17 10.29
C TYR A 321 -22.94 30.58 10.40
N GLY A 322 -21.94 30.75 11.26
CA GLY A 322 -21.19 32.00 11.41
C GLY A 322 -20.49 32.43 10.11
N LEU A 323 -19.82 31.48 9.45
CA LEU A 323 -19.13 31.71 8.18
C LEU A 323 -20.10 32.02 7.03
N ARG A 324 -21.30 31.42 7.00
CA ARG A 324 -22.36 31.79 6.04
C ARG A 324 -22.89 33.20 6.29
N ARG A 325 -23.13 33.57 7.55
CA ARG A 325 -23.60 34.91 7.93
C ARG A 325 -22.57 36.00 7.63
N ALA A 326 -21.29 35.68 7.76
CA ALA A 326 -20.17 36.56 7.39
C ALA A 326 -19.92 36.64 5.87
N GLY A 327 -20.68 35.90 5.05
CA GLY A 327 -20.53 35.89 3.59
C GLY A 327 -19.28 35.16 3.07
N ILE A 328 -18.57 34.43 3.94
CA ILE A 328 -17.35 33.69 3.63
C ILE A 328 -17.67 32.37 2.92
N LEU A 329 -18.72 31.66 3.36
CA LEU A 329 -19.22 30.45 2.70
C LEU A 329 -20.41 30.79 1.79
N LYS A 330 -20.19 30.76 0.46
CA LYS A 330 -21.26 30.90 -0.55
C LYS A 330 -21.96 29.57 -0.83
N ASN A 331 -23.21 29.64 -1.28
CA ASN A 331 -24.06 28.47 -1.49
C ASN A 331 -23.55 27.62 -2.68
N ARG A 332 -23.60 26.29 -2.56
CA ARG A 332 -23.07 25.34 -3.56
C ARG A 332 -23.66 25.51 -4.97
N ALA A 333 -24.86 26.08 -5.08
CA ALA A 333 -25.54 26.39 -6.34
C ALA A 333 -24.85 27.48 -7.21
N GLN A 334 -23.79 28.15 -6.72
CA GLN A 334 -22.99 29.10 -7.52
C GLN A 334 -21.74 28.48 -8.17
N TYR A 335 -21.48 27.18 -7.96
CA TYR A 335 -20.33 26.48 -8.57
C TYR A 335 -20.71 25.61 -9.79
N ASP A 336 -21.99 25.56 -10.18
CA ASP A 336 -22.48 24.75 -11.31
C ASP A 336 -22.36 25.43 -12.70
N THR A 337 -21.54 26.48 -12.83
CA THR A 337 -21.20 27.09 -14.13
C THR A 337 -19.71 27.09 -14.38
N VAL A 338 -19.10 25.90 -14.39
CA VAL A 338 -17.82 25.67 -15.09
C VAL A 338 -17.93 24.37 -15.87
N ALA A 339 -18.81 24.39 -16.87
CA ALA A 339 -18.85 23.43 -17.97
C ALA A 339 -18.50 24.16 -19.26
N THR A 340 -17.25 24.62 -19.35
CA THR A 340 -16.52 24.95 -20.59
C THR A 340 -15.10 25.32 -20.18
N LEU A 341 -14.19 24.36 -20.29
CA LEU A 341 -12.83 24.51 -20.83
C LEU A 341 -12.21 23.11 -20.98
#